data_AF-A0A524EFU0-F1
#
_entry.id   AF-A0A524EFU0-F1
#
_cell.length_a   1.000
_cell.length_b   1.000
_cell.length_c   1.000
_cell.angle_alpha   90.00
_cell.angle_beta   90.00
_cell.angle_gamma   90.00
#
_symmetry.space_group_name_H-M   'P 1'
#
loop_
_entity.id
_entity.type
_entity.pdbx_description
1 polymer ?
#
loop_
_entity_poly.entity_id
_entity_poly.type
_entity_poly.pdbx_seq_one_letter_code
_entity_poly.pdbx_strand_id
1 'polypeptide(L)'
;MLFVCRNCGATTADIDMILDGACECGSTHFKLVSENSPKIPAPMAMKEEIRRNLHTWLDMNIDSMESNKIGNMRVIFECDQDDSPVS
;
A
#
# COMPACT_ATOMS: atom_id res chain seq x y z
N MET A 1 -0.35 -21.78 -3.63
CA MET A 1 0.72 -21.05 -4.33
C MET A 1 0.84 -21.66 -5.71
N LEU A 2 0.62 -20.88 -6.76
CA LEU A 2 0.68 -21.35 -8.14
C LEU A 2 1.96 -20.84 -8.79
N PHE A 3 2.62 -21.70 -9.55
CA PHE A 3 3.84 -21.39 -10.27
C PHE A 3 3.62 -21.59 -11.76
N VAL A 4 4.21 -20.72 -12.58
CA VAL A 4 4.14 -20.79 -14.04
C VAL A 4 5.52 -21.07 -14.60
N CYS A 5 5.62 -22.09 -15.45
CA CYS A 5 6.83 -22.34 -16.23
C CYS A 5 7.10 -21.16 -17.17
N ARG A 6 8.31 -20.61 -17.14
CA ARG A 6 8.69 -19.48 -18.00
C ARG A 6 8.81 -19.84 -19.48
N ASN A 7 8.95 -21.12 -19.80
CA ASN A 7 9.15 -21.59 -21.16
C ASN A 7 7.83 -21.95 -21.87
N CYS A 8 7.00 -22.80 -21.25
CA CYS A 8 5.74 -23.25 -21.87
C CYS A 8 4.49 -22.56 -21.30
N GLY A 9 4.60 -21.78 -20.22
CA GLY A 9 3.45 -21.13 -19.59
C GLY A 9 2.55 -22.07 -18.77
N ALA A 10 2.89 -23.37 -18.68
CA ALA A 10 2.13 -24.32 -17.86
C ALA A 10 2.13 -23.90 -16.39
N THR A 11 0.95 -23.96 -15.77
CA THR A 11 0.77 -23.69 -14.34
C THR A 11 0.92 -24.99 -13.57
N THR A 12 1.65 -24.96 -12.45
CA THR A 12 1.75 -26.07 -11.52
C THR A 12 1.66 -25.56 -10.08
N ALA A 13 1.04 -26.37 -9.22
CA ALA A 13 1.06 -26.20 -7.77
C ALA A 13 1.91 -27.27 -7.08
N ASP A 14 2.50 -28.18 -7.85
CA ASP A 14 3.33 -29.27 -7.37
C ASP A 14 4.73 -28.74 -7.01
N ILE A 15 5.07 -28.81 -5.73
CA ILE A 15 6.34 -28.30 -5.18
C ILE A 15 7.50 -29.20 -5.58
N ASP A 16 7.29 -30.52 -5.68
CA ASP A 16 8.35 -31.47 -6.00
C ASP A 16 8.83 -31.23 -7.44
N MET A 17 7.89 -31.03 -8.37
CA MET A 17 8.17 -30.65 -9.76
C MET A 17 8.99 -29.35 -9.89
N ILE A 18 8.80 -28.40 -8.97
CA ILE A 18 9.53 -27.12 -8.95
C ILE A 18 10.92 -27.29 -8.35
N LEU A 19 11.04 -28.05 -7.26
CA LEU A 19 12.31 -28.31 -6.57
C LEU A 19 13.24 -29.20 -7.41
N ASP A 20 12.67 -30.19 -8.09
CA ASP A 20 13.40 -31.05 -9.03
C ASP A 20 13.67 -30.36 -10.38
N GLY A 21 13.01 -29.22 -10.64
CA GLY A 21 13.23 -28.39 -11.81
C GLY A 21 12.78 -29.05 -13.12
N ALA A 22 11.86 -30.01 -13.09
CA ALA A 22 11.43 -30.72 -14.28
C ALA A 22 10.01 -30.30 -14.67
N CYS A 23 9.87 -29.21 -15.42
CA CYS A 23 8.64 -29.02 -16.19
C CYS A 23 8.55 -30.11 -17.27
N GLU A 24 7.33 -30.50 -17.67
CA GLU A 24 7.13 -31.44 -18.80
C GLU A 24 7.79 -30.95 -20.10
N CYS A 25 8.02 -29.64 -20.24
CA CYS A 25 8.76 -29.06 -21.37
C CYS A 25 10.30 -29.06 -21.22
N GLY A 26 10.83 -29.66 -20.15
CA GLY A 26 12.27 -29.71 -19.85
C GLY A 26 12.85 -28.44 -19.22
N SER A 27 12.03 -27.46 -18.86
CA SER A 27 12.47 -26.22 -18.23
C SER A 27 12.50 -26.32 -16.70
N THR A 28 13.58 -25.80 -16.10
CA THR A 28 13.77 -25.67 -14.64
C THR A 28 13.33 -24.31 -14.10
N HIS A 29 12.84 -23.42 -14.96
CA HIS A 29 12.55 -22.04 -14.60
C HIS A 29 11.07 -21.80 -14.38
N PHE A 30 10.69 -21.65 -13.11
CA PHE A 30 9.34 -21.33 -12.69
C PHE A 30 9.26 -19.90 -12.12
N LYS A 31 8.12 -19.24 -12.32
CA LYS A 31 7.78 -17.94 -11.72
C LYS A 31 6.60 -18.15 -10.79
N LEU A 32 6.71 -17.70 -9.54
CA LEU A 32 5.56 -17.65 -8.64
C LEU A 32 4.52 -16.68 -9.21
N VAL A 33 3.30 -17.16 -9.41
CA VAL A 33 2.15 -16.32 -9.70
C VAL A 33 1.70 -15.72 -8.38
N SER A 34 1.97 -14.43 -8.19
CA SER A 34 1.29 -13.69 -7.13
C SER A 34 -0.18 -13.61 -7.50
N GLU A 35 -1.05 -14.36 -6.81
CA GLU A 35 -2.51 -14.32 -7.00
C GLU A 35 -3.09 -12.91 -6.81
N ASN A 36 -2.32 -12.01 -6.22
CA ASN A 36 -2.65 -10.61 -6.11
C ASN A 36 -1.46 -9.79 -6.63
N SER A 37 -1.59 -9.24 -7.84
CA SER A 37 -0.90 -7.98 -8.13
C SER A 37 -1.15 -7.05 -6.93
N PRO A 38 -0.14 -6.40 -6.34
CA PRO A 38 -0.38 -5.43 -5.29
C PRO A 38 -1.33 -4.39 -5.91
N LYS A 39 -2.61 -4.45 -5.52
CA LYS A 39 -3.58 -3.45 -5.92
C LYS A 39 -2.98 -2.14 -5.45
N ILE A 40 -2.76 -1.21 -6.38
CA ILE A 40 -2.38 0.15 -6.03
C ILE A 40 -3.34 0.56 -4.91
N PRO A 41 -2.84 0.97 -3.73
CA PRO A 41 -3.71 1.31 -2.62
C PRO A 41 -4.79 2.26 -3.11
N ALA A 42 -6.05 1.95 -2.79
CA ALA A 42 -7.13 2.83 -3.15
C ALA A 42 -6.82 4.25 -2.66
N PRO A 43 -7.18 5.29 -3.41
CA PRO A 43 -7.04 6.67 -2.94
C PRO A 43 -7.65 6.78 -1.54
N MET A 44 -6.91 7.37 -0.60
CA MET A 44 -7.43 7.59 0.74
C MET A 44 -8.67 8.49 0.64
N ALA A 45 -9.71 8.17 1.40
CA ALA A 45 -10.87 9.05 1.51
C ALA A 45 -10.41 10.43 2.03
N MET A 46 -11.03 11.51 1.55
CA MET A 46 -10.64 12.89 1.91
C MET A 46 -10.52 13.10 3.43
N LYS A 47 -11.42 12.49 4.22
CA LYS A 47 -11.36 12.54 5.70
C LYS A 47 -10.08 11.93 6.27
N GLU A 48 -9.62 10.83 5.69
CA GLU A 48 -8.40 10.13 6.10
C GLU A 48 -7.15 10.91 5.70
N GLU A 49 -7.19 11.57 4.53
CA GLU A 49 -6.13 12.46 4.09
C GLU A 49 -5.98 13.67 5.01
N ILE A 50 -7.09 14.34 5.36
CA ILE A 50 -7.09 15.45 6.33
C ILE A 50 -6.51 14.99 7.67
N ARG A 51 -6.92 13.81 8.16
CA ARG A 51 -6.40 13.25 9.43
C ARG A 51 -4.89 13.01 9.36
N ARG A 52 -4.40 12.39 8.29
CA ARG A 52 -2.97 12.14 8.10
C ARG A 52 -2.18 13.44 8.06
N ASN A 53 -2.65 14.43 7.30
CA ASN A 53 -1.98 15.72 7.17
C ASN A 53 -1.92 16.44 8.52
N LEU A 54 -2.98 16.33 9.34
CA LEU A 54 -2.98 16.88 10.69
C LEU A 54 -1.96 16.20 11.60
N HIS A 55 -1.88 14.87 11.59
CA HIS A 55 -0.87 14.15 12.37
C HIS A 55 0.54 14.58 11.96
N THR A 56 0.83 14.61 10.67
CA THR A 56 2.14 15.07 10.17
C THR A 56 2.44 16.49 10.63
N TRP A 57 1.46 17.39 10.56
CA TRP A 57 1.66 18.77 11.02
C TRP A 57 1.94 18.82 12.53
N LEU A 58 1.19 18.07 13.34
CA LEU A 58 1.41 18.00 14.78
C LEU A 58 2.80 17.46 15.10
N ASP A 59 3.20 16.36 14.49
CA ASP A 59 4.52 15.75 14.71
C ASP A 59 5.62 16.76 14.38
N MET A 60 5.56 17.41 13.21
CA MET A 60 6.56 18.41 12.82
C MET A 60 6.66 19.61 13.78
N ASN A 61 5.52 20.09 14.29
CA ASN A 61 5.48 21.29 15.13
C ASN A 61 5.74 20.97 16.60
N ILE A 62 5.36 19.79 17.08
CA ILE A 62 5.57 19.37 18.47
C ILE A 62 6.98 18.83 18.65
N ASP A 63 7.49 18.02 17.72
CA ASP A 63 8.85 17.44 17.81
C ASP A 63 9.95 18.49 17.75
N SER A 64 9.65 19.67 17.19
CA SER A 64 10.57 20.81 17.13
C SER A 64 10.54 21.68 18.39
N MET A 65 9.64 21.43 19.34
CA MET A 65 9.51 22.20 20.57
C MET A 65 10.13 21.48 21.77
N GLU A 66 10.85 22.23 22.61
CA GLU A 66 11.30 21.73 23.91
C GLU A 66 10.08 21.50 24.82
N SER A 67 10.07 20.39 25.56
CA SER A 67 8.93 19.96 26.38
C SER A 67 8.48 20.97 27.44
N ASN A 68 9.37 21.85 27.88
CA ASN A 68 9.10 22.95 28.81
C ASN A 68 8.39 24.17 28.16
N LYS A 69 8.28 24.20 26.84
CA LYS A 69 7.62 25.25 26.06
C LYS A 69 6.24 24.83 25.52
N ILE A 70 5.88 23.55 25.68
CA ILE A 70 4.58 23.04 25.28
C ILE A 70 3.57 23.36 26.39
N GLY A 71 2.88 24.50 26.24
CA GLY A 71 1.73 24.88 27.07
C GLY A 71 0.42 24.35 26.51
N ASN A 72 -0.70 25.05 26.79
CA ASN A 72 -1.99 24.74 26.17
C ASN A 72 -1.94 25.08 24.67
N MET A 73 -2.04 24.06 23.82
CA MET A 73 -2.13 24.21 22.37
C MET A 73 -3.59 24.12 21.93
N ARG A 74 -4.07 25.09 21.16
CA ARG A 74 -5.40 25.09 20.55
C ARG A 74 -5.26 25.11 19.04
N VAL A 75 -5.84 24.12 18.38
CA VAL A 75 -5.94 24.05 16.92
C VAL A 75 -7.40 24.28 16.54
N ILE A 76 -7.66 25.24 15.65
CA ILE A 76 -8.98 25.57 15.13
C ILE A 76 -8.96 25.23 13.64
N PHE A 77 -9.94 24.44 13.20
CA PHE A 77 -10.15 24.14 11.79
C PHE A 77 -11.38 24.88 11.32
N GLU A 78 -11.23 25.60 10.21
CA GLU A 78 -12.34 26.15 9.45
C GLU A 78 -12.38 25.37 8.14
N CYS A 79 -13.53 24.77 7.85
CA CYS A 79 -13.79 24.13 6.58
C CYS A 79 -14.83 24.98 5.85
N ASP A 80 -14.40 25.70 4.83
CA ASP A 80 -15.33 26.35 3.92
C ASP A 80 -15.98 25.26 3.06
N GLN A 81 -17.27 25.06 3.28
CA GLN A 81 -18.07 24.28 2.37
C GLN A 81 -18.41 25.21 1.20
N ASP A 82 -17.73 25.01 0.07
CA ASP A 82 -18.15 25.63 -1.19
C ASP A 82 -19.51 25.02 -1.55
N ASP A 83 -20.59 25.67 -1.09
CA ASP A 83 -21.98 25.27 -1.35
C ASP A 83 -22.39 25.70 -2.77
N SER A 84 -21.47 25.53 -3.72
CA SER A 84 -21.74 25.70 -5.13
C SER A 84 -22.60 24.52 -5.56
N PRO A 85 -23.87 24.74 -5.98
CA PRO A 85 -24.70 23.65 -6.48
C PRO A 85 -23.99 23.03 -7.68
N VAL A 86 -23.57 21.77 -7.53
CA VAL A 86 -23.10 20.96 -8.65
C VAL A 86 -24.26 20.91 -9.65
N SER A 87 -24.09 21.61 -10.77
CA SER A 87 -25.08 21.74 -11.85
C SER A 87 -25.19 20.45 -12.66
#